data_AF-A0A7S3WB84-F1
#
_entry.id   AF-A0A7S3WB84-F1
#
_cell.length_a   1.000
_cell.length_b   1.000
_cell.length_c   1.000
_cell.angle_alpha   90.00
_cell.angle_beta   90.00
_cell.angle_gamma   90.00
#
_symmetry.space_group_name_H-M   'P 1'
#
loop_
_entity.id
_entity.type
_entity.pdbx_description
1 polymer ?
#
loop_
_entity_poly.entity_id
_entity_poly.type
_entity_poly.pdbx_seq_one_letter_code
_entity_poly.pdbx_strand_id
1 'polypeptide(L)'
;GGGGGGEPLDRQIYFWLGQTSSTDERGVAAYKTVELDDYFDGSCAQHREVMLKESHEFHQIFPNMQYLQGGVESGFNPSQPEVYQARLLHVRKTKKEGIITSEVTLQATSLNHRDCFVLDNGTRVFTWYGDSASPFLKAACISAAHSLANDRHGAAELIVEPGVEFWSLLGGRAEDVTPADKVADAEEPPNFGDGILYKVRLDEDRQLQVRQGGRRQLDR
;
A
#
# COMPACT_ATOMS: atom_id res chain seq x y z
N GLY A 1 -47.36 19.34 -1.46
CA GLY A 1 -46.26 19.02 -0.53
C GLY A 1 -45.05 18.67 -1.37
N GLY A 2 -43.99 19.46 -1.29
CA GLY A 2 -42.75 19.20 -2.02
C GLY A 2 -41.95 18.12 -1.30
N GLY A 3 -41.87 16.93 -1.91
CA GLY A 3 -40.93 15.89 -1.49
C GLY A 3 -39.55 16.24 -2.04
N GLY A 4 -38.64 16.65 -1.17
CA GLY A 4 -37.23 16.80 -1.50
C GLY A 4 -36.61 15.44 -1.77
N GLY A 5 -36.66 14.98 -3.01
CA GLY A 5 -35.79 13.90 -3.48
C GLY A 5 -34.40 14.47 -3.68
N GLY A 6 -33.51 14.26 -2.70
CA GLY A 6 -32.09 14.53 -2.90
C GLY A 6 -31.57 13.72 -4.08
N GLU A 7 -30.63 14.28 -4.84
CA GLU A 7 -29.99 13.57 -5.95
C GLU A 7 -29.45 12.20 -5.47
N PRO A 8 -29.55 11.14 -6.29
CA PRO A 8 -28.97 9.85 -5.95
C PRO A 8 -27.47 10.03 -5.68
N LEU A 9 -27.01 9.63 -4.49
CA LEU A 9 -25.58 9.62 -4.19
C LEU A 9 -24.89 8.59 -5.09
N ASP A 10 -23.83 9.01 -5.78
CA ASP A 10 -22.92 8.08 -6.44
C ASP A 10 -22.11 7.34 -5.37
N ARG A 11 -22.07 6.01 -5.45
CA ARG A 11 -21.44 5.15 -4.43
C ARG A 11 -20.43 4.23 -5.08
N GLN A 12 -19.24 4.23 -4.47
CA GLN A 12 -18.09 3.45 -4.91
C GLN A 12 -17.69 2.54 -3.75
N ILE A 13 -17.66 1.22 -3.96
CA ILE A 13 -17.20 0.24 -2.95
C ILE A 13 -15.86 -0.31 -3.40
N TYR A 14 -14.83 -0.08 -2.59
CA TYR A 14 -13.50 -0.63 -2.80
C TYR A 14 -13.26 -1.78 -1.83
N PHE A 15 -12.71 -2.89 -2.30
CA PHE A 15 -12.15 -3.93 -1.43
C PHE A 15 -10.69 -4.18 -1.79
N TRP A 16 -9.83 -4.03 -0.79
CA TRP A 16 -8.39 -4.11 -0.95
C TRP A 16 -7.87 -5.48 -0.49
N LEU A 17 -7.01 -6.08 -1.29
CA LEU A 17 -6.46 -7.41 -1.03
C LEU A 17 -4.93 -7.34 -0.87
N GLY A 18 -4.47 -7.73 0.32
CA GLY A 18 -3.05 -7.86 0.63
C GLY A 18 -2.38 -8.94 -0.19
N GLN A 19 -1.05 -8.84 -0.35
CA GLN A 19 -0.27 -9.84 -1.07
C GLN A 19 -0.32 -11.21 -0.36
N THR A 20 -0.30 -11.21 0.98
CA THR A 20 -0.31 -12.41 1.82
C THR A 20 -1.70 -12.84 2.30
N SER A 21 -2.76 -12.12 1.95
CA SER A 21 -4.12 -12.50 2.36
C SER A 21 -4.47 -13.91 1.89
N SER A 22 -5.10 -14.69 2.76
CA SER A 22 -5.49 -16.06 2.45
C SER A 22 -6.64 -16.11 1.43
N THR A 23 -6.90 -17.29 0.86
CA THR A 23 -8.00 -17.46 -0.11
C THR A 23 -9.36 -17.16 0.53
N ASP A 24 -9.57 -17.58 1.77
CA ASP A 24 -10.80 -17.32 2.51
C ASP A 24 -10.96 -15.84 2.84
N GLU A 25 -9.92 -15.13 3.30
CA GLU A 25 -9.97 -13.67 3.54
C GLU A 25 -10.35 -12.89 2.28
N ARG A 26 -9.74 -13.24 1.14
CA ARG A 26 -10.08 -12.63 -0.16
C ARG A 26 -11.51 -12.93 -0.57
N GLY A 27 -11.98 -14.15 -0.31
CA GLY A 27 -13.36 -14.57 -0.59
C GLY A 27 -14.37 -13.83 0.29
N VAL A 28 -14.06 -13.66 1.57
CA VAL A 28 -14.87 -12.89 2.53
C VAL A 28 -14.95 -11.43 2.11
N ALA A 29 -13.83 -10.80 1.73
CA ALA A 29 -13.84 -9.42 1.25
C ALA A 29 -14.76 -9.25 0.02
N ALA A 30 -14.63 -10.11 -0.99
CA ALA A 30 -15.48 -10.05 -2.18
C ALA A 30 -16.96 -10.31 -1.85
N TYR A 31 -17.25 -11.30 -0.99
CA TYR A 31 -18.62 -11.59 -0.56
C TYR A 31 -19.26 -10.41 0.19
N LYS A 32 -18.51 -9.76 1.10
CA LYS A 32 -18.97 -8.59 1.84
C LYS A 32 -19.18 -7.36 0.96
N THR A 33 -18.40 -7.21 -0.11
CA THR A 33 -18.64 -6.17 -1.12
C THR A 33 -19.98 -6.35 -1.82
N VAL A 34 -20.32 -7.59 -2.20
CA VAL A 34 -21.62 -7.90 -2.82
C VAL A 34 -22.77 -7.67 -1.83
N GLU A 35 -22.64 -8.15 -0.59
CA GLU A 35 -23.66 -7.94 0.45
C GLU A 35 -23.90 -6.44 0.73
N LEU A 36 -22.84 -5.63 0.71
CA LEU A 36 -22.95 -4.18 0.88
C LEU A 36 -23.58 -3.49 -0.34
N ASP A 37 -23.28 -3.93 -1.56
CA ASP A 37 -23.92 -3.41 -2.77
C ASP A 37 -25.40 -3.78 -2.85
N ASP A 38 -25.76 -5.01 -2.47
CA ASP A 38 -27.15 -5.47 -2.37
C ASP A 38 -27.95 -4.61 -1.38
N TYR A 39 -27.35 -4.17 -0.27
CA TYR A 39 -27.97 -3.22 0.66
C TYR A 39 -28.29 -1.87 0.01
N PHE A 40 -27.56 -1.48 -1.03
CA PHE A 40 -27.80 -0.29 -1.85
C PHE A 40 -28.49 -0.61 -3.18
N ASP A 41 -29.28 -1.69 -3.23
CA ASP A 41 -30.06 -2.13 -4.39
C ASP A 41 -29.22 -2.35 -5.67
N GLY A 42 -27.93 -2.72 -5.52
CA GLY A 42 -27.02 -2.98 -6.64
C GLY A 42 -26.62 -1.72 -7.41
N SER A 43 -26.72 -0.54 -6.79
CA SER A 43 -26.45 0.75 -7.42
C SER A 43 -24.98 1.19 -7.33
N CYS A 44 -24.13 0.48 -6.60
CA CYS A 44 -22.73 0.88 -6.40
C CYS A 44 -21.82 0.34 -7.49
N ALA A 45 -20.77 1.09 -7.82
CA ALA A 45 -19.64 0.55 -8.57
C ALA A 45 -18.67 -0.15 -7.62
N GLN A 46 -18.29 -1.39 -7.95
CA GLN A 46 -17.41 -2.23 -7.14
C GLN A 46 -15.99 -2.27 -7.73
N HIS A 47 -14.99 -2.06 -6.89
CA HIS A 47 -13.58 -1.97 -7.29
C HIS A 47 -12.74 -2.95 -6.49
N ARG A 48 -12.02 -3.81 -7.22
CA ARG A 48 -11.07 -4.76 -6.64
C ARG A 48 -9.68 -4.14 -6.65
N GLU A 49 -9.18 -3.80 -5.47
CA GLU A 49 -7.85 -3.24 -5.29
C GLU A 49 -6.89 -4.32 -4.81
N VAL A 50 -5.70 -4.38 -5.43
CA VAL A 50 -4.67 -5.35 -5.07
C VAL A 50 -3.43 -4.59 -4.67
N MET A 51 -2.82 -5.01 -3.56
CA MET A 51 -1.55 -4.50 -3.07
C MET A 51 -0.53 -4.23 -4.19
N LEU A 52 -0.02 -2.99 -4.26
CA LEU A 52 0.94 -2.51 -5.27
C LEU A 52 0.39 -2.47 -6.72
N LYS A 53 -0.92 -2.57 -6.88
CA LYS A 53 -1.63 -2.50 -8.16
C LYS A 53 -2.97 -1.78 -8.02
N GLU A 54 -3.08 -0.92 -7.03
CA GLU A 54 -4.27 -0.12 -6.77
C GLU A 54 -4.56 0.85 -7.91
N SER A 55 -5.83 1.19 -8.07
CA SER A 55 -6.29 2.19 -9.02
C SER A 55 -5.79 3.59 -8.64
N HIS A 56 -5.76 4.49 -9.64
CA HIS A 56 -5.39 5.88 -9.39
C HIS A 56 -6.38 6.55 -8.45
N GLU A 57 -7.66 6.23 -8.61
CA GLU A 57 -8.79 6.69 -7.80
C GLU A 57 -8.62 6.27 -6.34
N PHE A 58 -8.22 5.02 -6.08
CA PHE A 58 -7.97 4.55 -4.72
C PHE A 58 -6.81 5.29 -4.04
N HIS A 59 -5.72 5.52 -4.76
CA HIS A 59 -4.57 6.30 -4.25
C HIS A 59 -4.93 7.76 -3.93
N GLN A 60 -5.87 8.36 -4.65
CA GLN A 60 -6.36 9.71 -4.34
C GLN A 60 -7.12 9.77 -3.02
N ILE A 61 -7.84 8.69 -2.66
CA ILE A 61 -8.56 8.57 -1.38
C ILE A 61 -7.57 8.37 -0.22
N PHE A 62 -6.49 7.61 -0.46
CA PHE A 62 -5.49 7.25 0.55
C PHE A 62 -4.08 7.73 0.16
N PRO A 63 -3.79 9.04 0.18
CA PRO A 63 -2.55 9.60 -0.34
C PRO A 63 -1.28 9.17 0.43
N ASN A 64 -1.42 8.68 1.66
CA ASN A 64 -0.32 8.26 2.53
C ASN A 64 -0.41 6.77 2.87
N MET A 65 -0.78 5.92 1.90
CA MET A 65 -0.89 4.49 2.12
C MET A 65 0.46 3.86 2.51
N GLN A 66 0.43 3.03 3.54
CA GLN A 66 1.58 2.26 4.02
C GLN A 66 1.25 0.77 4.01
N TYR A 67 2.22 -0.03 3.60
CA TYR A 67 2.10 -1.48 3.59
C TYR A 67 2.80 -2.05 4.81
N LEU A 68 2.06 -2.66 5.73
CA LEU A 68 2.61 -3.22 6.96
C LEU A 68 2.74 -4.73 6.88
N GLN A 69 3.72 -5.31 7.59
CA GLN A 69 3.87 -6.75 7.69
C GLN A 69 2.89 -7.32 8.72
N GLY A 70 2.47 -8.57 8.49
CA GLY A 70 1.52 -9.26 9.35
C GLY A 70 0.07 -9.17 8.87
N GLY A 71 -0.86 -9.42 9.78
CA GLY A 71 -2.30 -9.48 9.54
C GLY A 71 -3.03 -10.07 10.75
N VAL A 72 -4.28 -10.49 10.56
CA VAL A 72 -5.09 -11.08 11.65
C VAL A 72 -4.41 -12.33 12.22
N GLU A 73 -3.83 -13.18 11.36
CA GLU A 73 -3.12 -14.40 11.76
C GLU A 73 -1.89 -14.10 12.64
N SER A 74 -1.14 -13.04 12.34
CA SER A 74 0.02 -12.63 13.14
C SER A 74 -0.37 -11.85 14.40
N GLY A 75 -1.67 -11.71 14.69
CA GLY A 75 -2.18 -10.93 15.82
C GLY A 75 -2.05 -9.43 15.65
N PHE A 76 -1.89 -8.92 14.41
CA PHE A 76 -1.85 -7.48 14.16
C PHE A 76 -3.18 -6.86 14.60
N ASN A 77 -3.13 -6.05 15.67
CA ASN A 77 -4.29 -5.41 16.24
C ASN A 77 -4.09 -3.88 16.27
N PRO A 78 -4.71 -3.13 15.34
CA PRO A 78 -4.66 -1.66 15.33
C PRO A 78 -5.17 -1.01 16.63
N SER A 79 -5.95 -1.74 17.44
CA SER A 79 -6.59 -1.24 18.66
C SER A 79 -5.81 -1.48 19.95
N GLN A 80 -4.61 -2.08 19.89
CA GLN A 80 -3.72 -2.27 21.05
C GLN A 80 -2.48 -1.35 20.96
N PRO A 81 -2.63 -0.05 21.31
CA PRO A 81 -1.54 0.93 21.22
C PRO A 81 -0.41 0.74 22.24
N GLU A 82 -0.57 -0.11 23.26
CA GLU A 82 0.36 -0.20 24.40
C GLU A 82 1.57 -1.11 24.18
N VAL A 83 1.59 -1.92 23.11
CA VAL A 83 2.75 -2.75 22.76
C VAL A 83 3.35 -2.24 21.45
N TYR A 84 4.19 -1.20 21.55
CA TYR A 84 4.94 -0.71 20.40
C TYR A 84 6.04 -1.72 20.04
N GLN A 85 5.81 -2.47 18.97
CA GLN A 85 6.85 -3.27 18.34
C GLN A 85 7.64 -2.39 17.37
N ALA A 86 8.96 -2.37 17.53
CA ALA A 86 9.84 -1.64 16.62
C ALA A 86 9.70 -2.20 15.20
N ARG A 87 9.64 -1.31 14.20
CA ARG A 87 9.51 -1.67 12.79
C ARG A 87 10.34 -0.75 11.90
N LEU A 88 10.72 -1.26 10.73
CA LEU A 88 11.48 -0.53 9.72
C LEU A 88 10.61 -0.33 8.48
N LEU A 89 10.40 0.92 8.09
CA LEU A 89 9.67 1.27 6.87
C LEU A 89 10.67 1.67 5.80
N HIS A 90 10.53 1.09 4.60
CA HIS A 90 11.29 1.40 3.40
C HIS A 90 10.51 2.37 2.52
N VAL A 91 11.07 3.54 2.29
CA VAL A 91 10.52 4.60 1.43
C VAL A 91 11.29 4.60 0.12
N ARG A 92 10.64 4.12 -0.94
CA ARG A 92 11.27 3.91 -2.24
C ARG A 92 10.39 4.38 -3.38
N LYS A 93 11.02 4.63 -4.53
CA LYS A 93 10.30 4.91 -5.78
C LYS A 93 10.14 3.62 -6.57
N THR A 94 8.93 3.32 -6.97
CA THR A 94 8.61 2.30 -7.97
C THR A 94 8.32 2.96 -9.31
N LYS A 95 8.47 2.20 -10.41
CA LYS A 95 8.16 2.71 -11.75
C LYS A 95 6.65 2.95 -11.95
N LYS A 96 5.79 2.17 -11.27
CA LYS A 96 4.33 2.16 -11.49
C LYS A 96 3.57 2.99 -10.47
N GLU A 97 3.82 2.79 -9.18
CA GLU A 97 3.03 3.38 -8.09
C GLU A 97 3.63 4.69 -7.56
N GLY A 98 4.76 5.16 -8.13
CA GLY A 98 5.47 6.32 -7.61
C GLY A 98 6.18 5.99 -6.29
N ILE A 99 6.13 6.91 -5.32
CA ILE A 99 6.76 6.70 -4.00
C ILE A 99 5.84 5.85 -3.13
N ILE A 100 6.37 4.75 -2.62
CA ILE A 100 5.66 3.87 -1.69
C ILE A 100 6.43 3.74 -0.37
N THR A 101 5.68 3.46 0.69
CA THR A 101 6.22 3.14 2.01
C THR A 101 5.77 1.75 2.41
N SER A 102 6.72 0.85 2.68
CA SER A 102 6.43 -0.53 3.05
C SER A 102 7.31 -1.02 4.19
N GLU A 103 6.76 -1.79 5.11
CA GLU A 103 7.51 -2.42 6.19
C GLU A 103 8.43 -3.54 5.67
N VAL A 104 9.67 -3.50 6.15
CA VAL A 104 10.74 -4.46 5.84
C VAL A 104 11.31 -5.01 7.14
N THR A 105 12.10 -6.07 7.05
CA THR A 105 12.77 -6.66 8.20
C THR A 105 13.58 -5.60 8.96
N LEU A 106 13.42 -5.52 10.27
CA LEU A 106 14.15 -4.61 11.16
C LEU A 106 15.61 -5.07 11.33
N GLN A 107 16.44 -4.87 10.31
CA GLN A 107 17.86 -5.23 10.27
C GLN A 107 18.66 -4.24 9.42
N ALA A 108 19.95 -4.02 9.73
CA ALA A 108 20.81 -3.13 8.94
C ALA A 108 20.96 -3.57 7.47
N THR A 109 20.89 -4.88 7.21
CA THR A 109 20.94 -5.46 5.84
C THR A 109 19.74 -5.12 4.98
N SER A 110 18.62 -4.65 5.57
CA SER A 110 17.47 -4.12 4.82
C SER A 110 17.72 -2.73 4.26
N LEU A 111 18.70 -1.98 4.81
CA LEU A 111 19.02 -0.63 4.37
C LEU A 111 19.78 -0.66 3.03
N ASN A 112 19.63 0.41 2.26
CA ASN A 112 20.41 0.63 1.05
C ASN A 112 20.66 2.12 0.79
N HIS A 113 21.79 2.46 0.17
CA HIS A 113 22.16 3.87 -0.09
C HIS A 113 21.33 4.54 -1.21
N ARG A 114 20.43 3.83 -1.91
CA ARG A 114 19.59 4.40 -2.98
C ARG A 114 18.29 5.01 -2.45
N ASP A 115 17.78 4.50 -1.33
CA ASP A 115 16.43 4.80 -0.83
C ASP A 115 16.47 5.46 0.57
N CYS A 116 15.30 5.69 1.16
CA CYS A 116 15.16 6.23 2.51
C CYS A 116 14.40 5.27 3.41
N PHE A 117 14.60 5.38 4.72
CA PHE A 117 14.02 4.48 5.70
C PHE A 117 13.55 5.23 6.95
N VAL A 118 12.47 4.75 7.56
CA VAL A 118 11.97 5.22 8.85
C VAL A 118 12.01 4.06 9.84
N LEU A 119 12.78 4.19 10.91
CA LEU A 119 12.74 3.25 12.04
C LEU A 119 11.75 3.80 13.07
N ASP A 120 10.62 3.12 13.20
CA ASP A 120 9.57 3.45 14.14
C ASP A 120 9.76 2.61 15.41
N ASN A 121 10.19 3.25 16.49
CA ASN A 121 10.40 2.65 17.81
C ASN A 121 9.45 3.26 18.85
N GLY A 122 8.19 3.52 18.45
CA GLY A 122 7.16 4.05 19.35
C GLY A 122 7.37 5.54 19.65
N THR A 123 7.95 5.86 20.81
CA THR A 123 8.22 7.26 21.22
C THR A 123 9.43 7.87 20.54
N ARG A 124 10.18 7.08 19.76
CA ARG A 124 11.31 7.56 18.97
C ARG A 124 11.16 7.10 17.53
N VAL A 125 11.19 8.06 16.61
CA VAL A 125 11.08 7.83 15.17
C VAL A 125 12.33 8.36 14.52
N PHE A 126 13.09 7.48 13.86
CA PHE A 126 14.36 7.83 13.23
C PHE A 126 14.18 7.87 11.72
N THR A 127 14.71 8.89 11.05
CA THR A 127 14.85 8.89 9.59
C THR A 127 16.28 8.61 9.19
N TRP A 128 16.45 7.68 8.25
CA TRP A 128 17.73 7.38 7.64
C TRP A 128 17.62 7.62 6.13
N TYR A 129 18.62 8.32 5.57
CA TYR A 129 18.67 8.67 4.16
C TYR A 129 19.88 8.00 3.52
N GLY A 130 19.65 7.23 2.47
CA GLY A 130 20.73 6.75 1.63
C GLY A 130 21.45 7.91 0.96
N ASP A 131 22.76 7.77 0.76
CA ASP A 131 23.61 8.82 0.18
C ASP A 131 23.16 9.21 -1.24
N SER A 132 22.65 8.24 -1.99
CA SER A 132 22.13 8.42 -3.36
C SER A 132 20.62 8.64 -3.41
N ALA A 133 19.95 8.78 -2.26
CA ALA A 133 18.51 8.99 -2.22
C ALA A 133 18.12 10.36 -2.79
N SER A 134 17.12 10.37 -3.67
CA SER A 134 16.64 11.60 -4.30
C SER A 134 15.99 12.56 -3.28
N PRO A 135 15.99 13.88 -3.53
CA PRO A 135 15.31 14.84 -2.67
C PRO A 135 13.82 14.53 -2.44
N PHE A 136 13.13 13.99 -3.45
CA PHE A 136 11.73 13.57 -3.34
C PHE A 136 11.54 12.41 -2.35
N LEU A 137 12.47 11.44 -2.34
CA LEU A 137 12.43 10.34 -1.36
C LEU A 137 12.71 10.83 0.05
N LYS A 138 13.66 11.76 0.23
CA LYS A 138 13.93 12.38 1.53
C LYS A 138 12.71 13.14 2.06
N ALA A 139 12.03 13.90 1.19
CA ALA A 139 10.79 14.61 1.52
C ALA A 139 9.65 13.66 1.91
N ALA A 140 9.47 12.56 1.16
CA ALA A 140 8.47 11.56 1.50
C ALA A 140 8.80 10.83 2.82
N CYS A 141 10.08 10.53 3.06
CA CYS A 141 10.55 9.87 4.27
C CYS A 141 10.28 10.71 5.52
N ILE A 142 10.66 11.99 5.49
CA ILE A 142 10.40 12.89 6.62
C ILE A 142 8.90 13.11 6.82
N SER A 143 8.11 13.17 5.74
CA SER A 143 6.65 13.28 5.84
C SER A 143 6.02 12.04 6.49
N ALA A 144 6.47 10.83 6.13
CA ALA A 144 6.03 9.59 6.75
C ALA A 144 6.37 9.56 8.25
N ALA A 145 7.58 9.98 8.62
CA ALA A 145 8.02 10.06 10.01
C ALA A 145 7.21 11.08 10.82
N HIS A 146 6.88 12.24 10.24
CA HIS A 146 5.98 13.21 10.86
C HIS A 146 4.57 12.67 11.06
N SER A 147 4.02 11.93 10.10
CA SER A 147 2.70 11.30 10.24
C SER A 147 2.68 10.35 11.43
N LEU A 148 3.70 9.49 11.56
CA LEU A 148 3.84 8.57 12.68
C LEU A 148 3.97 9.28 14.04
N ALA A 149 4.64 10.42 14.10
CA ALA A 149 4.74 11.21 15.32
C ALA A 149 3.42 11.91 15.66
N ASN A 150 2.69 12.38 14.65
CA ASN A 150 1.38 13.01 14.80
C ASN A 150 0.31 12.01 15.26
N ASP A 151 0.33 10.79 14.74
CA ASP A 151 -0.56 9.69 15.17
C ASP A 151 -0.37 9.36 16.66
N ARG A 152 0.79 9.73 17.22
CA ARG A 152 1.12 9.63 18.64
C ARG A 152 0.87 10.93 19.41
N HIS A 153 0.02 11.81 18.88
CA HIS A 153 -0.32 13.11 19.46
C HIS A 153 0.91 13.99 19.77
N GLY A 154 1.98 13.85 18.97
CA GLY A 154 3.22 14.59 19.16
C GLY A 154 4.11 14.06 20.30
N ALA A 155 3.78 12.93 20.91
CA ALA A 155 4.57 12.33 21.99
C ALA A 155 5.84 11.60 21.50
N ALA A 156 6.05 11.50 20.19
CA ALA A 156 7.23 10.87 19.63
C ALA A 156 8.29 11.91 19.22
N GLU A 157 9.53 11.65 19.61
CA GLU A 157 10.71 12.41 19.20
C GLU A 157 11.13 11.97 17.78
N LEU A 158 11.19 12.92 16.85
CA LEU A 158 11.71 12.70 15.51
C LEU A 158 13.22 12.98 15.48
N ILE A 159 14.00 11.98 15.07
CA ILE A 159 15.46 12.00 15.06
C ILE A 159 15.93 11.87 13.60
N VAL A 160 16.56 12.91 13.09
CA VAL A 160 17.17 12.96 11.75
C VAL A 160 18.68 12.76 11.92
N GLU A 161 19.30 11.95 11.06
CA GLU A 161 20.73 11.57 11.13
C GLU A 161 21.08 10.73 12.38
N PRO A 162 20.69 9.45 12.37
CA PRO A 162 20.64 8.70 13.61
C PRO A 162 22.02 8.14 14.02
N GLY A 163 22.33 8.28 15.31
CA GLY A 163 23.60 7.85 15.91
C GLY A 163 23.61 6.39 16.38
N VAL A 164 24.34 6.12 17.47
CA VAL A 164 24.57 4.77 18.00
C VAL A 164 23.28 4.00 18.32
N GLU A 165 22.24 4.69 18.81
CA GLU A 165 20.96 4.08 19.20
C GLU A 165 20.28 3.38 18.02
N PHE A 166 20.27 3.98 16.83
CA PHE A 166 19.65 3.40 15.65
C PHE A 166 20.32 2.11 15.19
N TRP A 167 21.66 2.09 15.19
CA TRP A 167 22.41 0.88 14.88
C TRP A 167 22.19 -0.21 15.93
N SER A 168 22.03 0.17 17.21
CA SER A 168 21.69 -0.78 18.27
C SER A 168 20.29 -1.38 18.09
N LEU A 169 19.32 -0.61 17.59
CA LEU A 169 17.94 -1.07 17.36
C LEU A 169 17.83 -1.98 16.13
N LEU A 170 18.56 -1.66 15.06
CA LEU A 170 18.60 -2.50 13.85
C LEU A 170 19.43 -3.77 14.03
N GLY A 171 20.49 -3.71 14.83
CA GLY A 171 21.58 -4.67 14.78
C GLY A 171 22.41 -4.52 13.50
N GLY A 172 23.74 -4.62 13.64
CA GLY A 172 24.69 -4.41 12.54
C GLY A 172 25.32 -3.01 12.56
N ARG A 173 25.91 -2.62 11.44
CA ARG A 173 26.68 -1.39 11.27
C ARG A 173 26.50 -0.77 9.88
N ALA A 174 27.05 0.43 9.69
CA ALA A 174 27.00 1.13 8.41
C ALA A 174 27.60 0.33 7.25
N GLU A 175 28.56 -0.56 7.50
CA GLU A 175 29.18 -1.40 6.48
C GLU A 175 28.25 -2.49 5.94
N ASP A 176 27.16 -2.81 6.66
CA ASP A 176 26.17 -3.81 6.26
C ASP A 176 25.13 -3.26 5.26
N VAL A 177 25.13 -1.93 5.03
CA VAL A 177 24.17 -1.25 4.16
C VAL A 177 24.47 -1.54 2.70
N THR A 178 23.44 -1.90 1.93
CA THR A 178 23.60 -2.24 0.51
C THR A 178 23.99 -1.02 -0.31
N PRO A 179 25.10 -1.07 -1.08
CA PRO A 179 25.48 -0.01 -2.02
C PRO A 179 24.39 0.30 -3.05
N ALA A 180 24.25 1.57 -3.42
CA ALA A 180 23.14 2.03 -4.27
C ALA A 180 23.10 1.35 -5.66
N ASP A 181 24.27 1.04 -6.22
CA ASP A 181 24.46 0.36 -7.51
C ASP A 181 24.08 -1.13 -7.48
N LYS A 182 23.97 -1.73 -6.29
CA LYS A 182 23.57 -3.13 -6.09
C LYS A 182 22.08 -3.30 -5.82
N VAL A 183 21.33 -2.21 -5.75
CA VAL A 183 19.89 -2.27 -5.52
C VAL A 183 19.19 -2.57 -6.84
N ALA A 184 18.45 -3.68 -6.89
CA ALA A 184 17.68 -4.06 -8.08
C ALA A 184 16.58 -3.03 -8.38
N ASP A 185 16.34 -2.78 -9.66
CA ASP A 185 15.21 -1.97 -10.10
C ASP A 185 13.89 -2.73 -9.94
N ALA A 186 12.81 -1.98 -9.70
CA ALA A 186 11.47 -2.54 -9.67
C ALA A 186 11.13 -3.22 -11.02
N GLU A 187 10.41 -4.35 -10.94
CA GLU A 187 9.96 -5.14 -12.09
C GLU A 187 9.27 -4.29 -13.17
N GLU A 188 9.46 -4.67 -14.44
CA GLU A 188 8.81 -3.98 -15.56
C GLU A 188 7.29 -4.18 -15.49
N PRO A 189 6.49 -3.12 -15.71
CA PRO A 189 5.05 -3.29 -15.82
C PRO A 189 4.76 -4.16 -17.04
N PRO A 190 3.87 -5.17 -16.92
CA PRO A 190 3.51 -6.01 -18.04
C PRO A 190 2.90 -5.15 -19.16
N ASN A 191 3.33 -5.40 -20.40
CA ASN A 191 2.73 -4.80 -21.58
C ASN A 191 1.35 -5.44 -21.81
N PHE A 192 0.29 -4.72 -21.49
CA PHE A 192 -1.09 -5.20 -21.61
C PHE A 192 -1.62 -5.22 -23.06
N GLY A 193 -0.88 -4.66 -24.03
CA GLY A 193 -1.31 -4.60 -25.43
C GLY A 193 -2.55 -3.73 -25.66
N ASP A 194 -3.21 -3.93 -26.80
CA ASP A 194 -4.44 -3.21 -27.15
C ASP A 194 -5.65 -3.72 -26.35
N GLY A 195 -6.56 -2.81 -26.01
CA GLY A 195 -7.83 -3.17 -25.36
C GLY A 195 -8.71 -4.03 -26.26
N ILE A 196 -9.11 -5.21 -25.76
CA ILE A 196 -10.02 -6.14 -26.43
C ILE A 196 -11.33 -6.21 -25.64
N LEU A 197 -12.46 -6.01 -26.33
CA LEU A 197 -13.79 -6.19 -25.74
C LEU A 197 -14.19 -7.66 -25.82
N TYR A 198 -14.58 -8.25 -24.69
CA TYR A 198 -15.13 -9.59 -24.61
C TYR A 198 -16.57 -9.58 -24.10
N LYS A 199 -17.39 -10.46 -24.64
CA LYS A 199 -18.69 -10.83 -24.09
C LYS A 199 -18.54 -12.15 -23.34
N VAL A 200 -18.84 -12.12 -22.05
CA VAL A 200 -18.83 -13.29 -21.18
C VAL A 200 -20.27 -13.76 -20.94
N ARG A 201 -20.51 -15.06 -20.99
CA ARG A 201 -21.76 -15.70 -20.59
C ARG A 201 -21.47 -16.89 -19.69
N LEU A 202 -22.39 -17.19 -18.79
CA LEU A 202 -22.41 -18.46 -18.07
C LEU A 202 -23.44 -19.37 -18.75
N ASP A 203 -23.09 -20.62 -19.03
CA ASP A 203 -24.07 -21.61 -19.49
C ASP A 203 -24.74 -22.35 -18.31
N GLU A 204 -25.66 -23.25 -18.65
CA GLU A 204 -26.44 -24.03 -17.68
C GLU A 204 -25.55 -24.92 -16.78
N ASP A 205 -24.36 -25.28 -17.26
CA ASP A 205 -23.36 -26.08 -16.55
C ASP A 205 -22.37 -25.21 -15.73
N ARG A 206 -22.67 -23.92 -15.56
CA ARG A 206 -21.84 -22.91 -14.89
C ARG A 206 -20.46 -22.73 -15.53
N GLN A 207 -20.31 -23.06 -16.82
CA GLN A 207 -19.07 -22.83 -17.55
C GLN A 207 -19.05 -21.42 -18.15
N LEU A 208 -17.88 -20.79 -18.08
CA LEU A 208 -17.64 -19.46 -18.66
C LEU A 208 -17.44 -19.58 -20.17
N GLN A 209 -18.33 -18.96 -20.94
CA GLN A 209 -18.19 -18.78 -22.38
C GLN A 209 -17.76 -17.35 -22.69
N VAL A 210 -16.54 -17.19 -23.23
CA VAL A 210 -15.96 -15.89 -23.57
C VAL A 210 -15.88 -15.73 -25.10
N ARG A 211 -16.46 -14.67 -25.65
CA ARG A 211 -16.40 -14.36 -27.08
C ARG A 211 -15.89 -12.94 -27.30
N GLN A 212 -14.93 -12.74 -28.21
CA GLN A 212 -14.45 -11.41 -28.56
C GLN A 212 -15.52 -10.62 -29.34
N GLY A 213 -15.84 -9.42 -28.88
CA GLY A 213 -16.86 -8.53 -29.45
C GLY A 213 -16.30 -7.36 -30.28
N GLY A 214 -15.03 -6.97 -30.07
CA GLY A 214 -14.39 -5.89 -30.82
C GLY A 214 -12.99 -5.53 -30.29
N ARG A 215 -12.26 -4.67 -31.01
CA ARG A 215 -11.00 -4.03 -30.59
C ARG A 215 -11.16 -2.51 -30.68
N ARG A 216 -10.65 -1.77 -29.70
CA ARG A 216 -10.56 -0.30 -29.77
C ARG A 216 -9.22 0.14 -29.18
N GLN A 217 -8.60 1.13 -29.82
CA GLN A 217 -7.47 1.85 -29.23
C GLN A 217 -7.99 2.59 -27.99
N LEU A 218 -7.42 2.30 -26.82
CA LEU A 218 -7.66 3.07 -25.61
C LEU A 218 -6.72 4.27 -25.67
N ASP A 219 -7.25 5.45 -26.03
CA ASP A 219 -6.50 6.69 -25.92
C ASP A 219 -6.31 7.00 -24.43
N ARG A 220 -5.04 7.25 -24.05
CA ARG A 220 -4.60 7.53 -22.67
C ARG A 220 -4.99 8.92 -22.22
#